data_AF-A0A0G1TSM8-F1
#
_entry.id   AF-A0A0G1TSM8-F1
#
_cell.length_a   1.000
_cell.length_b   1.000
_cell.length_c   1.000
_cell.angle_alpha   90.00
_cell.angle_beta   90.00
_cell.angle_gamma   90.00
#
_symmetry.space_group_name_H-M   'P 1'
#
loop_
_entity.id
_entity.type
_entity.pdbx_description
1 polymer ?
#
loop_
_entity_poly.entity_id
_entity_poly.type
_entity_poly.pdbx_seq_one_letter_code
_entity_poly.pdbx_strand_id
1 'polypeptide(L)'
;MGILNSNITLSFVLITTISLLLAVLSKFYISASIGGLAFWFKRVHGFGGLFFNIGGLFSGELIPIIFLPRIFSTIADYLPFKYLAYFQVQLLLRQVDYKLIAIGVITQVLWLAFFVLISRIIWKAGLSQFEATGR
;
A
#
# COMPACT_ATOMS: atom_id res chain seq x y z
N MET A 1 -20.62 24.59 -3.25
CA MET A 1 -20.65 23.54 -4.30
C MET A 1 -19.82 24.05 -5.47
N GLY A 2 -18.50 23.99 -5.33
CA GLY A 2 -17.54 24.57 -6.27
C GLY A 2 -17.12 23.52 -7.28
N ILE A 3 -17.63 23.69 -8.50
CA ILE A 3 -17.47 22.82 -9.65
C ILE A 3 -15.97 22.67 -9.94
N LEU A 4 -15.55 21.42 -10.11
CA LEU A 4 -14.25 20.95 -10.60
C LEU A 4 -13.47 22.04 -11.34
N ASN A 5 -12.50 22.66 -10.67
CA ASN A 5 -11.55 23.58 -11.29
C ASN A 5 -10.90 22.86 -12.47
N SER A 6 -11.24 23.27 -13.69
CA SER A 6 -10.77 22.77 -14.99
C SER A 6 -9.27 22.95 -15.23
N ASN A 7 -8.53 23.42 -14.22
CA ASN A 7 -7.09 23.55 -14.19
C ASN A 7 -6.43 22.42 -13.39
N ILE A 8 -6.81 21.16 -13.63
CA ILE A 8 -5.98 20.05 -13.19
C ILE A 8 -4.71 20.07 -14.05
N THR A 9 -3.69 20.78 -13.58
CA THR A 9 -2.33 20.80 -14.09
C THR A 9 -1.88 19.36 -14.35
N LEU A 10 -1.56 19.07 -15.61
CA LEU A 10 -1.20 17.75 -16.12
C LEU A 10 -0.19 17.01 -15.23
N SER A 11 0.74 17.75 -14.62
CA SER A 11 1.73 17.21 -13.67
C SER A 11 1.11 16.47 -12.49
N PHE A 12 0.06 16.99 -11.87
CA PHE A 12 -0.59 16.32 -10.72
C PHE A 12 -1.31 15.04 -11.15
N VAL A 13 -1.93 15.03 -12.34
CA VAL A 13 -2.54 13.82 -12.91
C VAL A 13 -1.47 12.76 -13.13
N LEU A 14 -0.36 13.11 -13.76
CA LEU A 14 0.74 12.18 -14.02
C LEU A 14 1.31 11.60 -12.72
N ILE A 15 1.59 12.44 -11.72
CA ILE A 15 2.10 12.01 -10.42
C ILE A 15 1.08 11.09 -9.72
N THR A 16 -0.20 11.44 -9.75
CA THR A 16 -1.25 10.61 -9.15
C THR A 16 -1.36 9.26 -9.84
N THR A 17 -1.28 9.22 -11.18
CA THR A 17 -1.28 7.98 -11.95
C THR A 17 -0.07 7.10 -11.60
N ILE A 18 1.13 7.68 -11.49
CA ILE A 18 2.33 6.95 -11.07
C ILE A 18 2.15 6.40 -9.64
N SER A 19 1.66 7.24 -8.72
CA SER A 19 1.39 6.85 -7.34
C SER A 19 0.32 5.76 -7.22
N LEU A 20 -0.69 5.76 -8.11
CA LEU A 20 -1.67 4.68 -8.25
C LEU A 20 -1.02 3.38 -8.73
N LEU A 21 -0.18 3.44 -9.77
CA LEU A 21 0.53 2.26 -10.27
C LEU A 21 1.42 1.63 -9.19
N LEU A 22 2.16 2.45 -8.44
CA LEU A 22 2.98 2.00 -7.32
C LEU A 22 2.13 1.32 -6.22
N ALA A 23 0.96 1.87 -5.91
CA ALA A 23 0.05 1.27 -4.93
C ALA A 23 -0.54 -0.05 -5.42
N VAL A 24 -0.93 -0.15 -6.70
CA VAL A 24 -1.43 -1.40 -7.29
C VAL A 24 -0.36 -2.48 -7.25
N LEU A 25 0.88 -2.16 -7.65
CA LEU A 25 2.01 -3.08 -7.57
C LEU A 25 2.26 -3.51 -6.12
N SER A 26 2.23 -2.58 -5.18
CA SER A 26 2.41 -2.89 -3.76
C SER A 26 1.32 -3.83 -3.26
N LYS A 27 0.04 -3.57 -3.57
CA LYS A 27 -1.09 -4.45 -3.23
C LYS A 27 -0.92 -5.85 -3.83
N PHE A 28 -0.44 -5.95 -5.07
CA PHE A 28 -0.14 -7.23 -5.70
C PHE A 28 0.93 -8.01 -4.93
N TYR A 29 2.06 -7.40 -4.60
CA TYR A 29 3.15 -8.09 -3.89
C TYR A 29 2.81 -8.41 -2.42
N ILE A 30 2.01 -7.57 -1.76
CA ILE A 30 1.44 -7.89 -0.45
C ILE A 30 0.57 -9.15 -0.57
N SER A 31 -0.37 -9.17 -1.53
CA SER A 31 -1.26 -10.30 -1.75
C SER A 31 -0.48 -11.57 -2.11
N ALA A 32 0.53 -11.47 -2.97
CA ALA A 32 1.42 -12.58 -3.31
C ALA A 32 2.19 -13.11 -2.10
N SER A 33 2.65 -12.20 -1.21
CA SER A 33 3.34 -12.57 0.03
C SER A 33 2.40 -13.34 0.96
N ILE A 34 1.18 -12.83 1.17
CA ILE A 34 0.17 -13.48 2.01
C ILE A 34 -0.23 -14.82 1.40
N GLY A 35 -0.56 -14.86 0.11
CA GLY A 35 -0.91 -16.08 -0.63
C GLY A 35 0.18 -17.14 -0.58
N GLY A 36 1.44 -16.73 -0.69
CA GLY A 36 2.59 -17.62 -0.56
C GLY A 36 2.71 -18.28 0.82
N LEU A 37 2.15 -17.71 1.88
CA LEU A 37 2.10 -18.39 3.18
C LEU A 37 1.29 -19.70 3.15
N ALA A 38 0.52 -19.98 2.08
CA ALA A 38 -0.19 -21.23 1.87
C ALA A 38 0.73 -22.46 1.84
N PHE A 39 2.01 -22.28 1.50
CA PHE A 39 3.01 -23.34 1.53
C PHE A 39 3.14 -23.96 2.95
N TRP A 40 3.02 -23.14 4.00
CA TRP A 40 3.18 -23.59 5.40
C TRP A 40 1.87 -23.62 6.19
N PHE A 41 0.92 -22.74 5.88
CA PHE A 41 -0.27 -22.53 6.71
C PHE A 41 -1.56 -22.97 6.02
N LYS A 42 -2.39 -23.76 6.73
CA LYS A 42 -3.70 -24.21 6.25
C LYS A 42 -4.75 -23.08 6.13
N ARG A 43 -4.57 -21.94 6.82
CA ARG A 43 -5.54 -20.82 6.85
C ARG A 43 -4.87 -19.48 6.54
N VAL A 44 -4.59 -19.24 5.27
CA VAL A 44 -3.98 -17.98 4.79
C VAL A 44 -4.94 -16.79 4.83
N HIS A 45 -6.24 -17.04 4.61
CA HIS A 45 -7.25 -15.99 4.58
C HIS A 45 -7.31 -15.16 5.88
N GLY A 46 -6.94 -15.73 7.03
CA GLY A 46 -6.86 -15.01 8.30
C GLY A 46 -5.79 -13.90 8.28
N PHE A 47 -4.63 -14.16 7.68
CA PHE A 47 -3.56 -13.16 7.53
C PHE A 47 -4.01 -12.02 6.61
N GLY A 48 -4.66 -12.35 5.49
CA GLY A 48 -5.27 -11.37 4.60
C GLY A 48 -6.29 -10.49 5.32
N GLY A 49 -7.22 -11.11 6.04
CA GLY A 49 -8.24 -10.39 6.81
C GLY A 49 -7.64 -9.43 7.82
N LEU A 50 -6.64 -9.84 8.61
CA LEU A 50 -5.97 -8.96 9.57
C LEU A 50 -5.30 -7.77 8.87
N PHE A 51 -4.57 -8.01 7.78
CA PHE A 51 -3.91 -6.95 7.01
C PHE A 51 -4.91 -5.93 6.47
N PHE A 52 -6.03 -6.39 5.89
CA PHE A 52 -7.05 -5.49 5.36
C PHE A 52 -7.81 -4.73 6.45
N ASN A 53 -8.08 -5.34 7.61
CA ASN A 53 -8.75 -4.66 8.72
C ASN A 53 -7.87 -3.54 9.30
N ILE A 54 -6.59 -3.82 9.55
CA ILE A 54 -5.63 -2.80 9.97
C ILE A 54 -5.47 -1.75 8.87
N GLY A 55 -5.43 -2.21 7.62
CA GLY A 55 -5.37 -1.37 6.44
C GLY A 55 -6.50 -0.36 6.39
N GLY A 56 -7.76 -0.77 6.54
CA GLY A 56 -8.92 0.12 6.47
C GLY A 56 -8.89 1.26 7.50
N LEU A 57 -8.28 1.04 8.67
CA LEU A 57 -8.11 2.08 9.68
C LEU A 57 -7.02 3.10 9.30
N PHE A 58 -5.87 2.63 8.81
CA PHE A 58 -4.71 3.47 8.51
C PHE A 58 -4.58 3.88 7.03
N SER A 59 -5.47 3.42 6.15
CA SER A 59 -5.56 3.80 4.73
C SER A 59 -6.46 5.00 4.49
N GLY A 60 -7.17 5.48 5.52
CA GLY A 60 -8.15 6.55 5.40
C GLY A 60 -9.48 6.14 4.76
N GLU A 61 -9.70 4.84 4.49
CA GLU A 61 -10.94 4.34 3.89
C GLU A 61 -12.12 4.35 4.86
N LEU A 62 -11.92 3.93 6.12
CA LEU A 62 -13.00 3.95 7.12
C LEU A 62 -13.26 5.37 7.65
N ILE A 63 -12.17 6.06 8.01
CA ILE A 63 -12.19 7.42 8.54
C ILE A 63 -10.98 8.14 7.93
N PRO A 64 -11.15 9.31 7.29
CA PRO A 64 -10.01 10.06 6.75
C PRO A 64 -8.95 10.30 7.83
N ILE A 65 -7.67 10.05 7.49
CA ILE A 65 -6.55 10.05 8.45
C ILE A 65 -6.45 11.38 9.22
N ILE A 66 -6.85 12.50 8.60
CA ILE A 66 -6.92 13.82 9.22
C ILE A 66 -7.81 13.91 10.47
N PHE A 67 -8.79 13.01 10.63
CA PHE A 67 -9.68 12.97 11.80
C PHE A 67 -9.16 12.05 12.91
N LEU A 68 -8.08 11.30 12.67
CA LEU A 68 -7.50 10.45 13.69
C LEU A 68 -6.75 11.28 14.76
N PRO A 69 -6.73 10.84 16.03
CA PRO A 69 -5.86 11.44 17.04
C PRO A 69 -4.41 11.46 16.57
N ARG A 70 -3.64 12.48 17.00
CA ARG A 70 -2.28 12.75 16.52
C ARG A 70 -1.37 11.51 16.53
N ILE A 71 -1.45 10.69 17.57
CA ILE A 71 -0.68 9.44 17.70
C ILE A 71 -0.93 8.50 16.50
N PHE A 72 -2.19 8.26 16.15
CA PHE A 72 -2.56 7.33 15.08
C PHE A 72 -2.26 7.89 13.69
N SER A 73 -2.42 9.21 13.50
CA SER A 73 -2.01 9.87 12.26
C SER A 73 -0.49 9.73 12.05
N THR A 74 0.31 9.95 13.09
CA THR A 74 1.78 9.79 13.01
C THR A 74 2.16 8.35 12.69
N ILE A 75 1.49 7.36 13.27
CA ILE A 75 1.71 5.94 12.92
C ILE A 75 1.38 5.69 11.44
N ALA A 76 0.27 6.24 10.95
CA ALA A 76 -0.16 6.08 9.56
C ALA A 76 0.86 6.64 8.56
N ASP A 77 1.61 7.69 8.94
CA ASP A 77 2.65 8.30 8.10
C ASP A 77 3.84 7.37 7.83
N TYR A 78 4.11 6.41 8.71
CA TYR A 78 5.18 5.43 8.51
C TYR A 78 4.71 4.13 7.87
N LEU A 79 3.41 3.83 7.95
CA LEU A 79 2.83 2.58 7.45
C LEU A 79 2.59 2.62 5.94
N PRO A 80 2.57 1.46 5.26
CA PRO A 80 2.30 1.41 3.83
C PRO A 80 0.86 1.82 3.51
N PHE A 81 -0.09 1.58 4.42
CA PHE A 81 -1.53 1.70 4.17
C PHE A 81 -1.97 3.08 3.69
N LYS A 82 -1.44 4.14 4.29
CA LYS A 82 -1.69 5.53 3.86
C LYS A 82 -1.36 5.73 2.39
N TYR A 83 -0.27 5.11 1.94
CA TYR A 83 0.24 5.23 0.58
C TYR A 83 -0.41 4.26 -0.41
N LEU A 84 -1.23 3.31 0.06
CA LEU A 84 -2.01 2.41 -0.79
C LEU A 84 -3.36 3.01 -1.25
N ALA A 85 -3.83 4.09 -0.62
CA ALA A 85 -5.11 4.73 -0.96
C ALA A 85 -5.17 6.25 -0.65
N TYR A 86 -4.91 6.66 0.59
CA TYR A 86 -5.11 8.05 1.03
C TYR A 86 -4.27 9.06 0.26
N PHE A 87 -3.01 8.74 0.03
CA PHE A 87 -2.04 9.64 -0.60
C PHE A 87 -2.46 10.05 -2.03
N GLN A 88 -3.00 9.12 -2.81
CA GLN A 88 -3.50 9.36 -4.16
C GLN A 88 -4.66 10.36 -4.17
N VAL A 89 -5.58 10.22 -3.20
CA VAL A 89 -6.71 11.14 -3.03
C VAL A 89 -6.19 12.54 -2.69
N GLN A 90 -5.24 12.66 -1.77
CA GLN A 90 -4.66 13.96 -1.42
C GLN A 90 -3.90 14.62 -2.58
N LEU A 91 -3.19 13.83 -3.41
CA LEU A 91 -2.54 14.32 -4.62
C LEU A 91 -3.55 14.91 -5.61
N LEU A 92 -4.66 14.20 -5.83
CA LEU A 92 -5.71 14.63 -6.76
C LEU A 92 -6.45 15.87 -6.24
N LEU A 93 -6.65 15.98 -4.93
CA LEU A 93 -7.23 17.14 -4.25
C LEU A 93 -6.25 18.32 -4.07
N ARG A 94 -4.96 18.15 -4.43
CA ARG A 94 -3.89 19.17 -4.26
C ARG A 94 -3.71 19.63 -2.83
N GLN A 95 -3.90 18.72 -1.88
CA GLN A 95 -3.78 19.00 -0.45
C GLN A 95 -2.37 18.70 0.08
N VAL A 96 -1.37 18.55 -0.80
CA VAL A 96 -0.02 18.10 -0.45
C VAL A 96 1.01 19.03 -1.07
N ASP A 97 1.95 19.51 -0.23
CA ASP A 97 3.11 20.29 -0.67
C ASP A 97 4.08 19.43 -1.51
N TYR A 98 4.74 20.00 -2.50
CA TYR A 98 5.67 19.31 -3.41
C TYR A 98 6.75 18.51 -2.67
N LYS A 99 7.25 19.00 -1.54
CA LYS A 99 8.20 18.26 -0.69
C LYS A 99 7.59 16.97 -0.14
N LEU A 100 6.36 17.05 0.36
CA LEU A 100 5.62 15.91 0.89
C LEU A 100 5.22 14.92 -0.22
N ILE A 101 4.99 15.41 -1.45
CA ILE A 101 4.78 14.55 -2.62
C ILE A 101 6.02 13.67 -2.85
N ALA A 102 7.21 14.27 -2.91
CA ALA A 102 8.45 13.52 -3.13
C ALA A 102 8.69 12.48 -2.03
N ILE A 103 8.51 12.86 -0.76
CA ILE A 103 8.62 11.95 0.38
C ILE A 103 7.62 10.79 0.23
N GLY A 104 6.36 11.07 -0.10
CA GLY A 104 5.35 10.02 -0.23
C GLY A 104 5.62 9.04 -1.36
N VAL A 105 6.11 9.52 -2.50
CA VAL A 105 6.51 8.65 -3.62
C VAL A 105 7.73 7.79 -3.25
N ILE A 106 8.73 8.36 -2.59
CA ILE A 106 9.88 7.59 -2.10
C ILE A 106 9.43 6.51 -1.12
N THR A 107 8.56 6.85 -0.17
CA THR A 107 8.00 5.88 0.78
C THR A 107 7.22 4.77 0.08
N GLN A 108 6.44 5.08 -0.97
CA GLN A 108 5.79 4.06 -1.81
C GLN A 108 6.79 3.10 -2.46
N VAL A 109 7.86 3.63 -3.05
CA VAL A 109 8.90 2.83 -3.70
C VAL A 109 9.62 1.94 -2.68
N LEU A 110 9.93 2.45 -1.49
CA LEU A 110 10.57 1.68 -0.42
C LEU A 110 9.66 0.52 0.05
N TRP A 111 8.38 0.78 0.27
CA TRP A 111 7.42 -0.26 0.63
C TRP A 111 7.22 -1.29 -0.48
N LEU A 112 7.14 -0.85 -1.74
CA LEU A 112 7.08 -1.75 -2.88
C LEU A 112 8.30 -2.67 -2.90
N ALA A 113 9.51 -2.12 -2.82
CA ALA A 113 10.75 -2.88 -2.81
C ALA A 113 10.79 -3.90 -1.65
N PHE A 114 10.34 -3.49 -0.46
CA PHE A 114 10.20 -4.36 0.70
C PHE A 114 9.27 -5.54 0.43
N PHE A 115 8.07 -5.31 -0.10
CA PHE A 115 7.12 -6.38 -0.39
C PHE A 115 7.55 -7.26 -1.57
N VAL A 116 8.25 -6.73 -2.57
CA VAL A 116 8.88 -7.54 -3.63
C VAL A 116 9.92 -8.49 -3.03
N LEU A 117 10.75 -8.00 -2.10
CA LEU A 117 11.77 -8.83 -1.47
C LEU A 117 11.12 -9.94 -0.64
N ILE A 118 10.13 -9.61 0.19
CA ILE A 118 9.37 -10.58 0.98
C ILE A 118 8.74 -11.64 0.08
N SER A 119 8.02 -11.22 -0.97
CA SER A 119 7.34 -12.17 -1.85
C SER A 119 8.33 -13.13 -2.51
N ARG A 120 9.51 -12.64 -2.91
CA ARG A 120 10.58 -13.48 -3.48
C ARG A 120 11.14 -14.48 -2.48
N ILE A 121 11.33 -14.06 -1.22
CA ILE A 121 11.81 -14.95 -0.15
C ILE A 121 10.78 -16.05 0.12
N ILE A 122 9.51 -15.67 0.30
CA ILE A 122 8.40 -16.60 0.54
C ILE A 122 8.28 -17.59 -0.62
N TRP A 123 8.34 -17.11 -1.88
CA TRP A 123 8.25 -17.97 -3.05
C TRP A 123 9.39 -18.99 -3.12
N LYS A 124 10.64 -18.55 -2.94
CA LYS A 124 11.81 -19.45 -2.96
C LYS A 124 11.75 -20.49 -1.84
N ALA A 125 11.40 -20.08 -0.63
CA ALA A 125 11.27 -20.99 0.48
C ALA A 125 10.12 -22.00 0.26
N GLY A 126 9.02 -21.57 -0.34
CA GLY A 126 7.84 -22.42 -0.56
C GLY A 126 8.07 -23.52 -1.59
N LEU A 127 8.80 -23.19 -2.67
CA LEU A 127 9.21 -24.18 -3.68
C LEU A 127 10.05 -25.31 -3.06
N SER A 128 11.01 -24.96 -2.19
CA SER A 128 11.87 -25.95 -1.54
C SER A 128 11.10 -26.95 -0.65
N GLN A 129 9.98 -26.52 -0.06
CA GLN A 129 9.13 -27.38 0.76
C GLN A 129 8.29 -28.34 -0.08
N PHE A 130 7.80 -27.89 -1.24
CA PHE A 130 7.06 -28.75 -2.17
C PHE A 130 7.92 -29.86 -2.74
N GLU A 131 9.17 -29.56 -3.11
CA GLU A 131 10.12 -30.58 -3.59
C GLU A 131 10.43 -31.65 -2.53
N ALA A 132 10.49 -31.27 -1.25
CA ALA A 132 10.74 -32.20 -0.14
C ALA A 132 9.55 -33.13 0.15
N THR A 133 8.33 -32.74 -0.22
CA THR A 133 7.11 -33.54 0.03
C THR A 133 6.71 -34.40 -1.19
N GLY A 134 7.47 -34.32 -2.29
CA GLY A 134 7.23 -35.01 -3.56
C GLY A 134 7.94 -36.36 -3.75
N ARG A 135 8.24 -37.09 -2.67
CA ARG A 135 8.71 -38.48 -2.71
C ARG A 135 7.72 -39.42 -2.04
#